data_AF-A0A961SF48-F1
#
_entry.id   AF-A0A961SF48-F1
#
_cell.length_a   1.000
_cell.length_b   1.000
_cell.length_c   1.000
_cell.angle_alpha   90.00
_cell.angle_beta   90.00
_cell.angle_gamma   90.00
#
_symmetry.space_group_name_H-M   'P 1'
#
loop_
_entity.id
_entity.type
_entity.pdbx_description
1 polymer ?
#
loop_
_entity_poly.entity_id
_entity_poly.type
_entity_poly.pdbx_seq_one_letter_code
_entity_poly.pdbx_strand_id
1 'polypeptide(L)' 'MARNDPQVAVRLPPEVKAFIKAEALENASSQNSEIVRAIRERMKRKGAESAATDPRHATENPLERKNDELSCS' A
#
# COMPACT_ATOMS: atom_id res chain seq x y z
N MET A 1 -2.15 -11.26 16.42
CA MET A 1 -2.33 -9.87 15.97
C MET A 1 -2.91 -9.88 14.57
N ALA A 2 -4.10 -9.31 14.35
CA ALA A 2 -4.63 -9.13 12.99
C ALA A 2 -3.84 -8.02 12.29
N ARG A 3 -3.38 -8.25 11.07
CA ARG A 3 -2.78 -7.19 10.25
C ARG A 3 -3.90 -6.25 9.81
N ASN A 4 -3.72 -4.95 10.04
CA ASN A 4 -4.68 -3.91 9.64
C ASN A 4 -4.43 -3.42 8.19
N ASP A 5 -3.58 -4.13 7.46
CA ASP A 5 -3.25 -3.80 6.07
C ASP A 5 -4.41 -4.22 5.14
N PRO A 6 -4.90 -3.32 4.27
CA PRO A 6 -5.98 -3.64 3.35
C PRO A 6 -5.53 -4.72 2.36
N GLN A 7 -6.33 -5.78 2.22
CA GLN A 7 -6.07 -6.84 1.25
C GLN A 7 -6.55 -6.42 -0.14
N VAL A 8 -5.65 -6.47 -1.13
CA VAL A 8 -5.99 -6.14 -2.52
C VAL A 8 -5.96 -7.43 -3.35
N ALA A 9 -7.10 -7.77 -3.96
CA ALA A 9 -7.19 -8.88 -4.91
C ALA A 9 -7.17 -8.34 -6.35
N VAL A 10 -6.10 -8.61 -7.08
CA VAL A 10 -5.94 -8.19 -8.49
C VAL A 10 -6.00 -9.38 -9.45
N ARG A 11 -6.58 -9.17 -10.62
CA ARG A 11 -6.48 -10.11 -11.75
C ARG A 11 -5.21 -9.78 -12.51
N LEU A 12 -4.36 -10.78 -12.70
CA LEU A 12 -3.10 -10.65 -13.41
C LEU A 12 -3.13 -11.57 -14.63
N PRO A 13 -2.58 -11.12 -15.77
CA PRO A 13 -2.29 -12.00 -16.89
C PRO A 13 -1.39 -13.17 -16.46
N PRO A 14 -1.51 -14.34 -17.10
CA PRO A 14 -0.80 -15.55 -16.69
C PRO A 14 0.73 -15.39 -16.75
N GLU A 15 1.25 -14.68 -17.74
CA GLU A 15 2.66 -14.39 -17.93
C GLU A 15 3.22 -13.52 -16.81
N VAL A 16 2.47 -12.51 -16.37
CA VAL A 16 2.87 -11.62 -15.27
C VAL A 16 2.93 -12.38 -13.96
N LYS A 17 1.95 -13.27 -13.72
CA LYS A 17 1.95 -14.13 -12.53
C LYS A 17 3.13 -15.10 -12.52
N ALA A 18 3.48 -15.67 -13.67
CA ALA A 18 4.61 -16.57 -13.80
C ALA A 18 5.93 -15.85 -13.51
N PHE A 19 6.10 -14.63 -14.04
CA PHE A 19 7.28 -13.79 -13.79
C PHE A 19 7.47 -13.47 -12.29
N ILE A 20 6.41 -12.98 -11.63
CA ILE A 20 6.47 -12.65 -10.18
C ILE A 20 6.80 -13.89 -9.35
N LYS A 21 6.28 -15.07 -9.74
CA LYS A 21 6.58 -16.33 -9.06
C LYS A 21 8.06 -16.71 -9.19
N ALA A 22 8.66 -16.48 -10.35
CA ALA A 22 10.09 -16.73 -10.58
C ALA A 22 10.95 -15.78 -9.74
N GLU A 23 10.67 -14.47 -9.77
CA GLU A 23 11.39 -13.49 -8.93
C GLU A 23 11.26 -13.80 -7.43
N ALA A 24 10.07 -14.20 -6.97
CA ALA A 24 9.85 -14.55 -5.57
C ALA A 24 10.70 -15.77 -5.16
N LEU A 25 10.88 -16.75 -6.06
CA LEU A 25 11.72 -17.91 -5.83
C LEU A 25 13.21 -17.53 -5.76
N GLU A 26 13.68 -16.71 -6.70
CA GLU A 26 15.07 -16.25 -6.76
C GLU A 26 15.44 -15.40 -5.54
N ASN A 27 14.53 -14.53 -5.09
CA ASN A 27 14.74 -13.62 -3.96
C ASN A 27 14.38 -14.23 -2.60
N ALA A 28 14.02 -15.51 -2.53
CA ALA A 28 13.53 -16.19 -1.31
C ALA A 28 12.44 -15.40 -0.57
N SER A 29 11.52 -14.83 -1.35
CA SER A 29 10.54 -13.83 -0.92
C SER A 29 9.12 -14.27 -1.29
N SER A 30 8.10 -13.51 -0.86
CA SER A 30 6.71 -13.79 -1.21
C SER A 30 6.31 -13.05 -2.49
N GLN A 31 5.35 -13.60 -3.25
CA GLN A 31 4.80 -12.91 -4.43
C GLN A 31 4.27 -11.50 -4.09
N ASN A 32 3.63 -11.33 -2.93
CA ASN A 32 3.16 -10.02 -2.48
C ASN A 32 4.32 -9.07 -2.19
N SER A 33 5.39 -9.55 -1.58
CA SER A 33 6.60 -8.76 -1.31
C SER A 33 7.23 -8.27 -2.61
N GLU A 34 7.30 -9.12 -3.63
CA GLU A 34 7.82 -8.74 -4.95
C GLU A 34 6.91 -7.74 -5.67
N ILE A 35 5.59 -7.93 -5.61
CA ILE A 35 4.62 -6.96 -6.13
C ILE A 35 4.81 -5.59 -5.46
N VAL A 36 4.94 -5.57 -4.14
CA VAL A 36 5.15 -4.32 -3.38
C VAL A 36 6.50 -3.70 -3.73
N ARG A 37 7.57 -4.50 -3.88
CA ARG A 37 8.90 -4.03 -4.29
C ARG A 37 8.84 -3.36 -5.67
N ALA A 38 8.27 -4.04 -6.67
CA ALA A 38 8.13 -3.52 -8.03
C ALA A 38 7.29 -2.22 -8.07
N ILE A 39 6.20 -2.16 -7.30
CA ILE A 39 5.39 -0.93 -7.19
C ILE A 39 6.19 0.19 -6.53
N ARG A 40 6.89 -0.07 -5.42
CA ARG A 40 7.72 0.94 -4.74
C ARG A 40 8.86 1.44 -5.61
N GLU A 41 9.52 0.57 -6.37
CA GLU A 41 10.53 0.95 -7.35
C GLU A 41 9.95 1.83 -8.45
N ARG A 42 8.76 1.48 -8.97
CA ARG A 42 8.05 2.30 -9.96
C ARG A 42 7.58 3.62 -9.38
N MET A 43 7.10 3.65 -8.13
CA MET A 43 6.76 4.87 -7.41
C MET A 43 7.98 5.76 -7.21
N LYS A 44 9.14 5.19 -6.86
CA LYS A 44 10.40 5.96 -6.75
C LYS A 44 10.84 6.51 -8.09
N ARG A 45 10.73 5.73 -9.17
CA ARG A 45 11.06 6.17 -10.53
C ARG A 45 10.14 7.29 -11.01
N LYS A 46 8.82 7.12 -10.83
CA LYS A 46 7.82 8.15 -11.11
C LYS A 46 7.93 9.35 -10.18
N GLY A 47 8.32 9.15 -8.93
CA GLY A 47 8.50 10.18 -7.91
C GLY A 47 9.79 10.98 -8.09
N ALA A 48 10.83 10.42 -8.72
CA ALA A 48 11.93 11.21 -9.25
C ALA A 48 11.46 12.13 -10.40
N GLU A 49 10.39 11.78 -11.11
CA GLU A 49 9.68 12.65 -12.06
C GLU A 49 8.55 13.49 -11.41
N SER A 50 8.06 13.15 -10.22
CA SER A 50 6.86 13.74 -9.57
C SER A 50 7.06 14.16 -8.10
N ALA A 51 8.30 14.41 -7.65
CA ALA A 51 8.58 15.15 -6.42
C ALA A 51 8.04 16.59 -6.44
N ALA A 52 7.26 16.95 -7.47
CA ALA A 52 6.49 18.17 -7.60
C ALA A 52 5.02 18.08 -7.11
N THR A 53 4.49 16.93 -6.66
CA THR A 53 3.07 16.84 -6.22
C THR A 53 2.84 15.70 -5.22
N ASP A 54 2.23 15.79 -4.04
CA ASP A 54 1.78 16.82 -3.09
C ASP A 54 1.38 15.98 -1.82
N PRO A 55 1.87 16.27 -0.60
CA PRO A 55 1.74 15.38 0.57
C PRO A 55 0.37 15.42 1.29
N ARG A 56 -0.70 15.96 0.69
CA ARG A 56 -1.99 16.22 1.38
C ARG A 56 -2.91 15.01 1.67
N HIS A 57 -2.47 13.77 1.47
CA HIS A 57 -3.30 12.58 1.75
C HIS A 57 -2.73 11.63 2.82
N ALA A 58 -2.06 12.18 3.84
CA ALA A 58 -1.85 11.47 5.10
C ALA A 58 -3.16 11.51 5.93
N THR A 59 -4.09 10.62 5.57
CA THR A 59 -5.11 9.99 6.43
C THR A 59 -5.50 10.72 7.73
N GLU A 60 -6.67 11.36 7.70
CA GLU A 60 -7.40 11.76 8.91
C GLU A 60 -7.95 10.50 9.61
N ASN A 61 -7.59 10.30 10.89
CA ASN A 61 -8.01 9.15 11.68
C ASN A 61 -9.38 9.41 12.36
N PRO A 62 -10.44 8.60 12.15
CA PRO A 62 -11.80 8.97 12.57
C PRO A 62 -12.18 8.82 14.06
N LEU A 63 -11.26 8.70 15.03
CA LEU A 63 -11.58 8.16 16.36
C LEU A 63 -11.41 9.07 17.60
N GLU A 64 -11.29 10.40 17.47
CA GLU A 64 -11.27 11.31 18.65
C GLU A 64 -12.24 12.49 18.57
N ARG A 65 -13.51 12.22 18.20
CA ARG A 65 -14.64 13.05 18.66
C ARG A 65 -15.41 12.32 19.74
N LYS A 66 -14.74 12.05 20.85
CA LYS A 66 -15.37 11.56 22.08
C LYS A 66 -16.08 12.73 22.76
N ASN A 67 -17.39 12.80 22.56
CA ASN A 67 -18.38 13.09 23.58
C ASN A 67 -18.12 14.28 24.52
N ASP A 68 -18.02 15.49 23.96
CA ASP A 68 -18.30 16.73 24.70
C ASP A 68 -19.81 17.04 24.73
N GLU A 69 -20.65 16.03 25.02
CA GLU A 69 -22.08 16.22 25.36
C GLU A 69 -22.28 16.17 26.88
N LEU A 70 -21.48 16.94 27.60
CA LEU A 70 -21.65 17.21 29.03
C LEU A 70 -21.40 18.70 29.30
N SER A 71 -22.17 19.56 28.64
CA SER A 71 -22.44 20.93 29.10
C SER A 71 -23.67 21.49 28.38
N CYS A 72 -24.62 22.02 29.16
CA CYS A 72 -25.91 22.62 28.76
C CYS A 72 -27.13 21.66 28.70
N SER A 73 -27.63 21.27 29.87
CA SER A 73 -29.04 21.45 30.26
C SER A 73 -29.13 21.57 31.78
#